data_AF-A0A352NVJ6-F1
#
_entry.id   AF-A0A352NVJ6-F1
#
_cell.length_a   1.000
_cell.length_b   1.000
_cell.length_c   1.000
_cell.angle_alpha   90.00
_cell.angle_beta   90.00
_cell.angle_gamma   90.00
#
_symmetry.space_group_name_H-M   'P 1'
#
loop_
_entity.id
_entity.type
_entity.pdbx_description
1 polymer ?
#
loop_
_entity_poly.entity_id
_entity_poly.type
_entity_poly.pdbx_seq_one_letter_code
_entity_poly.pdbx_strand_id
1 'polypeptide(L)'
;MQYDFLKDFEIRMKKVGYFAIISKNTIAKTSWDKYGFTTQLDSLNLIFAVLLFIMEQSLKEEVCTLDDIALFLDDILVNSFKNPLSHEECSELSDFVVNTILCNNGEVMYLNGFDFKDSKYTEINIRYISNKIEEVDGKRRTSYYLTDDGYNLLLSTLEIDSNMRLTIHEMIFRLHLEKASYDKAVNEIKTIFNIIRIQIQNINNAIDKIKNNPLSYTVEEYKNLLNNNFNSLAEIRDKFIQYKILINTRINEIQENNIEIDELEELDSKELENLNSLRIINSYLSQSIDEQQKLLNHHFDLKSIFSRELEEMAKMVLIKRVNINNDIYEHILDDVSKLENMNIFLSPLFKPGLNKHYNINKAVQYQKVIKSNNDEEDTVIIDDEEFNRRKEEEIRRKLLLYESCVAFILTEAAENKEVTLSQIRDKI
;
A
#
# COMPACT_ATOMS: atom_id res chain seq x y z
N MET A 1 -29.99 -2.41 -17.35
CA MET A 1 -28.54 -2.19 -17.13
C MET A 1 -28.41 -0.90 -16.35
N GLN A 2 -28.49 -0.99 -15.02
CA GLN A 2 -28.47 0.18 -14.14
C GLN A 2 -27.00 0.41 -13.77
N TYR A 3 -26.53 1.66 -13.85
CA TYR A 3 -25.14 2.00 -13.62
C TYR A 3 -24.76 1.78 -12.14
N ASP A 4 -24.33 0.57 -11.79
CA ASP A 4 -24.00 0.18 -10.40
C ASP A 4 -22.91 1.05 -9.76
N PHE A 5 -22.04 1.67 -10.56
CA PHE A 5 -21.01 2.58 -10.05
C PHE A 5 -21.57 3.92 -9.50
N LEU A 6 -22.81 4.29 -9.88
CA LEU A 6 -23.51 5.46 -9.34
C LEU A 6 -24.27 5.16 -8.05
N LYS A 7 -24.24 3.90 -7.60
CA LYS A 7 -24.78 3.53 -6.29
C LYS A 7 -24.03 4.31 -5.21
N ASP A 8 -24.79 4.85 -4.25
CA ASP A 8 -24.29 5.62 -3.11
C ASP A 8 -23.62 6.96 -3.49
N PHE A 9 -23.97 7.52 -4.66
CA PHE A 9 -23.45 8.83 -5.09
C PHE A 9 -23.76 9.96 -4.09
N GLU A 10 -24.95 9.93 -3.48
CA GLU A 10 -25.34 10.88 -2.43
C GLU A 10 -24.36 10.89 -1.23
N ILE A 11 -23.85 9.71 -0.85
CA ILE A 11 -22.89 9.56 0.25
C ILE A 11 -21.54 10.18 -0.14
N ARG A 12 -21.13 10.01 -1.40
CA ARG A 12 -19.92 10.66 -1.93
C ARG A 12 -20.10 12.16 -2.00
N MET A 13 -21.27 12.63 -2.43
CA MET A 13 -21.59 14.05 -2.51
C MET A 13 -21.62 14.70 -1.13
N LYS A 14 -22.08 13.98 -0.09
CA LYS A 14 -21.97 14.44 1.30
C LYS A 14 -20.52 14.73 1.71
N LYS A 15 -19.56 13.87 1.34
CA LYS A 15 -18.12 14.09 1.61
C LYS A 15 -17.57 15.33 0.89
N VAL A 16 -17.95 15.52 -0.38
CA VAL A 16 -17.61 16.75 -1.13
C VAL A 16 -18.26 17.98 -0.48
N GLY A 17 -19.47 17.81 0.04
CA GLY A 17 -20.23 18.82 0.77
C GLY A 17 -19.50 19.42 1.96
N TYR A 18 -18.79 18.58 2.74
CA TYR A 18 -18.02 19.04 3.89
C TYR A 18 -17.03 20.16 3.51
N PHE A 19 -16.32 19.99 2.40
CA PHE A 19 -15.35 20.97 1.91
C PHE A 19 -16.01 22.15 1.20
N ALA A 20 -17.07 21.86 0.43
CA ALA A 20 -17.75 22.85 -0.38
C ALA A 20 -18.44 23.92 0.48
N ILE A 21 -19.10 23.53 1.58
CA ILE A 21 -19.82 24.47 2.44
C ILE A 21 -18.85 25.35 3.23
N ILE A 22 -17.78 24.79 3.81
CA ILE A 22 -16.78 25.60 4.53
C ILE A 22 -16.13 26.61 3.58
N SER A 23 -15.72 26.16 2.40
CA SER A 23 -15.16 27.04 1.37
C SER A 23 -16.15 28.14 0.98
N LYS A 24 -17.42 27.80 0.74
CA LYS A 24 -18.47 28.76 0.42
C LYS A 24 -18.67 29.79 1.53
N ASN A 25 -18.79 29.34 2.77
CA ASN A 25 -19.00 30.22 3.93
C ASN A 25 -17.80 31.15 4.17
N THR A 26 -16.59 30.66 3.90
CA THR A 26 -15.36 31.45 4.00
C THR A 26 -15.29 32.51 2.90
N ILE A 27 -15.53 32.13 1.64
CA ILE A 27 -15.46 33.02 0.47
C ILE A 27 -16.57 34.09 0.50
N ALA A 28 -17.76 33.74 0.98
CA ALA A 28 -18.90 34.65 0.98
C ALA A 28 -18.79 35.81 1.99
N LYS A 29 -17.84 35.77 2.93
CA LYS A 29 -17.71 36.76 4.00
C LYS A 29 -16.48 37.64 3.77
N THR A 30 -16.68 38.95 3.67
CA THR A 30 -15.58 39.94 3.57
C THR A 30 -15.00 40.32 4.92
N SER A 31 -15.56 39.81 6.03
CA SER A 31 -15.14 40.14 7.40
C SER A 31 -13.70 39.71 7.73
N TRP A 32 -13.12 38.79 6.94
CA TRP A 32 -11.72 38.34 7.07
C TRP A 32 -10.70 39.47 6.93
N ASP A 33 -10.99 40.47 6.08
CA ASP A 33 -10.11 41.62 5.86
C ASP A 33 -9.86 42.42 7.15
N LYS A 34 -10.86 42.46 8.04
CA LYS A 34 -10.76 43.18 9.33
C LYS A 34 -9.72 42.56 10.27
N TYR A 35 -9.52 41.25 10.14
CA TYR A 35 -8.59 40.49 10.98
C TYR A 35 -7.23 40.29 10.28
N GLY A 36 -6.96 40.98 9.17
CA GLY A 36 -5.68 40.92 8.45
C GLY A 36 -5.53 39.71 7.51
N PHE A 37 -6.59 38.93 7.28
CA PHE A 37 -6.56 37.78 6.37
C PHE A 37 -6.99 38.19 4.96
N THR A 38 -6.01 38.44 4.10
CA THR A 38 -6.23 38.86 2.69
C THR A 38 -6.32 37.70 1.72
N THR A 39 -5.67 36.56 2.01
CA THR A 39 -5.76 35.35 1.19
C THR A 39 -6.82 34.41 1.76
N GLN A 40 -7.72 33.93 0.90
CA GLN A 40 -8.74 32.93 1.27
C GLN A 40 -8.13 31.65 1.88
N LEU A 41 -6.93 31.27 1.43
CA LEU A 41 -6.19 30.12 1.96
C LEU A 41 -5.74 30.34 3.41
N ASP A 42 -5.36 31.57 3.78
CA ASP A 42 -4.93 31.88 5.15
C ASP A 42 -6.11 31.80 6.12
N SER A 43 -7.29 32.30 5.70
CA SER A 43 -8.54 32.13 6.45
C SER A 43 -8.92 30.65 6.62
N LEU A 44 -8.79 29.85 5.55
CA LEU A 44 -9.03 28.40 5.62
C LEU A 44 -8.07 27.71 6.59
N ASN A 45 -6.78 28.05 6.56
CA ASN A 45 -5.79 27.49 7.48
C ASN A 45 -6.16 27.78 8.94
N LEU A 46 -6.61 29.00 9.25
CA LEU A 46 -7.06 29.35 10.59
C LEU A 46 -8.31 28.56 11.01
N ILE A 47 -9.31 28.43 10.11
CA ILE A 47 -10.52 27.64 10.39
C ILE A 47 -10.17 26.19 10.72
N PHE A 48 -9.28 25.57 9.94
CA PHE A 48 -8.82 24.20 10.18
C PHE A 48 -8.03 24.08 11.49
N ALA A 49 -7.22 25.06 11.84
CA ALA A 49 -6.52 25.08 13.14
C ALA A 49 -7.52 25.13 14.31
N VAL A 50 -8.57 25.95 14.23
CA VAL A 50 -9.63 26.00 15.24
C VAL A 50 -10.41 24.68 15.32
N LEU A 51 -10.77 24.08 14.18
CA LEU A 51 -11.42 22.77 14.15
C LEU A 51 -10.56 21.67 14.79
N LEU A 52 -9.24 21.67 14.56
CA LEU A 52 -8.30 20.74 15.18
C LEU A 52 -8.19 20.95 16.69
N PHE A 53 -8.18 22.20 17.15
CA PHE A 53 -8.20 22.49 18.58
C PHE A 53 -9.48 21.98 19.26
N ILE A 54 -10.65 22.25 18.67
CA ILE A 54 -11.93 21.72 19.17
C ILE A 54 -11.95 20.19 19.13
N MET A 55 -11.33 19.58 18.10
CA MET A 55 -11.16 18.12 18.04
C MET A 55 -10.35 17.60 19.23
N GLU A 56 -9.21 18.20 19.51
CA GLU A 56 -8.34 17.79 20.61
C GLU A 56 -9.07 17.88 21.95
N GLN A 57 -9.77 18.98 22.20
CA GLN A 57 -10.57 19.15 23.42
C GLN A 57 -11.73 18.16 23.50
N SER A 58 -12.43 17.93 22.38
CA SER A 58 -13.51 16.96 22.31
C SER A 58 -13.04 15.51 22.53
N LEU A 59 -11.82 15.17 22.10
CA LEU A 59 -11.21 13.84 22.32
C LEU A 59 -10.75 13.64 23.77
N LYS A 60 -10.32 14.72 24.43
CA LYS A 60 -9.97 14.73 25.87
C LYS A 60 -11.19 14.76 26.79
N GLU A 61 -12.40 14.92 26.23
CA GLU A 61 -13.64 15.18 26.97
C GLU A 61 -13.58 16.44 27.86
N GLU A 62 -12.72 17.40 27.49
CA GLU A 62 -12.57 18.68 28.18
C GLU A 62 -13.57 19.72 27.67
N VAL A 63 -13.87 20.72 28.51
CA VAL A 63 -14.78 21.82 28.16
C VAL A 63 -14.06 22.75 27.17
N CYS A 64 -14.70 23.04 26.05
CA CYS A 64 -14.16 23.94 25.02
C CYS A 64 -15.11 25.14 24.84
N THR A 65 -14.81 26.25 25.49
CA THR A 65 -15.59 27.49 25.42
C THR A 65 -15.03 28.45 24.38
N LEU A 66 -15.79 29.51 24.04
CA LEU A 66 -15.28 30.58 23.16
C LEU A 66 -14.04 31.27 23.75
N ASP A 67 -13.97 31.41 25.07
CA ASP A 67 -12.82 31.99 25.76
C ASP A 67 -11.56 31.14 25.52
N ASP A 68 -11.68 29.81 25.56
CA ASP A 68 -10.57 28.88 25.32
C ASP A 68 -10.09 28.93 23.87
N ILE A 69 -11.03 29.04 22.93
CA ILE A 69 -10.73 29.21 21.50
C ILE A 69 -10.06 30.58 21.25
N ALA A 70 -10.51 31.64 21.92
CA ALA A 70 -9.90 32.97 21.81
C ALA A 70 -8.46 32.99 22.34
N LEU A 71 -8.18 32.30 23.45
CA LEU A 71 -6.82 32.12 23.99
C LEU A 71 -5.93 31.35 23.01
N PHE A 72 -6.46 30.28 22.41
CA PHE A 72 -5.75 29.52 21.39
C PHE A 72 -5.45 30.36 20.13
N LEU A 73 -6.41 31.17 19.68
CA LEU A 73 -6.24 32.07 18.55
C LEU A 73 -5.16 33.13 18.82
N ASP A 74 -5.15 33.72 20.02
CA ASP A 74 -4.13 34.69 20.43
C ASP A 74 -2.71 34.09 20.31
N ASP A 75 -2.52 32.88 20.85
CA ASP A 75 -1.24 32.18 20.80
C ASP A 75 -0.79 31.86 19.35
N ILE A 76 -1.70 31.35 18.51
CA ILE A 76 -1.40 31.04 17.11
C ILE A 76 -1.12 32.29 16.28
N LEU A 77 -1.88 33.36 16.48
CA LEU A 77 -1.75 34.59 15.72
C LEU A 77 -0.42 35.30 15.99
N VAL A 78 0.01 35.31 17.25
CA VAL A 78 1.31 35.87 17.66
C VAL A 78 2.47 35.00 17.15
N ASN A 79 2.42 33.69 17.39
CA ASN A 79 3.58 32.82 17.15
C ASN A 79 3.72 32.36 15.70
N SER A 80 2.61 32.11 15.01
CA SER A 80 2.61 31.48 13.68
C SER A 80 2.28 32.45 12.56
N PHE A 81 1.15 33.17 12.68
CA PHE A 81 0.69 34.08 11.62
C PHE A 81 1.37 35.47 11.66
N LYS A 82 2.10 35.78 12.74
CA LYS A 82 2.75 37.08 12.98
C LYS A 82 1.80 38.26 12.81
N ASN A 83 0.54 38.06 13.18
CA ASN A 83 -0.54 39.03 13.06
C ASN A 83 -1.19 39.21 14.44
N PRO A 84 -0.52 39.91 15.37
CA PRO A 84 -1.03 40.07 16.73
C PRO A 84 -2.31 40.90 16.71
N LEU A 85 -3.38 40.32 17.25
CA LEU A 85 -4.65 41.01 17.49
C LEU A 85 -4.80 41.31 18.99
N SER A 86 -5.68 42.25 19.33
CA SER A 86 -6.05 42.48 20.73
C SER A 86 -6.91 41.33 21.26
N HIS A 87 -6.98 41.20 22.59
CA HIS A 87 -7.80 40.16 23.23
C HIS A 87 -9.29 40.26 22.86
N GLU A 88 -9.81 41.49 22.72
CA GLU A 88 -11.18 41.76 22.27
C GLU A 88 -11.38 41.27 20.82
N GLU A 89 -10.44 41.57 19.92
CA GLU A 89 -10.48 41.12 18.52
C GLU A 89 -10.36 39.60 18.41
N CYS A 90 -9.57 38.93 19.27
CA CYS A 90 -9.48 37.46 19.33
C CYS A 90 -10.80 36.84 19.80
N SER A 91 -11.49 37.48 20.75
CA SER A 91 -12.81 37.04 21.20
C SER A 91 -13.85 37.16 20.08
N GLU A 92 -13.88 38.31 19.39
CA GLU A 92 -14.74 38.52 18.22
C GLU A 92 -14.43 37.53 17.08
N LEU A 93 -13.15 37.26 16.83
CA LEU A 93 -12.71 36.29 15.82
C LEU A 93 -13.15 34.87 16.18
N SER A 94 -13.07 34.48 17.46
CA SER A 94 -13.54 33.18 17.93
C SER A 94 -15.04 32.99 17.67
N ASP A 95 -15.85 34.00 17.97
CA ASP A 95 -17.28 34.01 17.73
C ASP A 95 -17.59 33.96 16.23
N PHE A 96 -16.88 34.75 15.44
CA PHE A 96 -17.01 34.76 13.99
C PHE A 96 -16.70 33.38 13.38
N VAL A 97 -15.58 32.75 13.75
CA VAL A 97 -15.21 31.43 13.22
C VAL A 97 -16.23 30.37 13.63
N VAL A 98 -16.58 30.30 14.92
CA VAL A 98 -17.43 29.22 15.44
C VAL A 98 -18.90 29.42 15.05
N ASN A 99 -19.47 30.59 15.34
CA ASN A 99 -20.90 30.82 15.15
C ASN A 99 -21.23 31.23 13.71
N THR A 100 -20.40 32.06 13.06
CA THR A 100 -20.69 32.52 11.69
C THR A 100 -20.27 31.53 10.62
N ILE A 101 -19.04 31.00 10.69
CA ILE A 101 -18.50 30.14 9.63
C ILE A 101 -18.90 28.68 9.82
N LEU A 102 -18.68 28.13 11.02
CA LEU A 102 -18.86 26.70 11.32
C LEU A 102 -20.29 26.31 11.72
N CYS A 103 -21.09 27.26 12.22
CA CYS A 103 -22.51 27.05 12.56
C CYS A 103 -23.49 27.78 11.64
N ASN A 104 -23.02 28.54 10.63
CA ASN A 104 -23.87 29.32 9.71
C ASN A 104 -24.92 30.17 10.45
N ASN A 105 -24.51 30.91 11.48
CA ASN A 105 -25.40 31.73 12.32
C ASN A 105 -26.55 30.93 12.99
N GLY A 106 -26.39 29.63 13.16
CA GLY A 106 -27.42 28.74 13.71
C GLY A 106 -28.46 28.28 12.69
N GLU A 107 -28.34 28.67 11.42
CA GLU A 107 -29.17 28.14 10.34
C GLU A 107 -28.65 26.77 9.87
N VAL A 108 -29.58 25.91 9.49
CA VAL A 108 -29.25 24.57 9.01
C VAL A 108 -28.52 24.65 7.67
N MET A 109 -27.34 24.04 7.58
CA MET A 109 -26.59 23.98 6.33
C MET A 109 -27.05 22.76 5.51
N TYR A 110 -27.53 23.03 4.29
CA TYR A 110 -27.93 21.99 3.34
C TYR A 110 -27.07 22.00 2.09
N LEU A 111 -26.75 20.79 1.60
CA LEU A 111 -26.18 20.54 0.29
C LEU A 111 -27.18 19.74 -0.54
N ASN A 112 -27.45 20.16 -1.77
CA ASN A 112 -28.32 19.40 -2.68
C ASN A 112 -27.50 18.33 -3.40
N GLY A 113 -27.59 17.08 -2.93
CA GLY A 113 -27.00 15.93 -3.61
C GLY A 113 -27.96 15.36 -4.65
N PHE A 114 -27.48 14.89 -5.79
CA PHE A 114 -28.34 14.25 -6.79
C PHE A 114 -28.41 12.74 -6.56
N ASP A 115 -29.60 12.20 -6.37
CA ASP A 115 -29.83 10.76 -6.34
C ASP A 115 -30.16 10.24 -7.75
N PHE A 116 -29.26 9.40 -8.27
CA PHE A 116 -29.39 8.78 -9.58
C PHE A 116 -30.42 7.63 -9.63
N LYS A 117 -30.92 7.15 -8.48
CA LYS A 117 -32.00 6.15 -8.44
C LYS A 117 -33.35 6.80 -8.70
N ASP A 118 -33.65 7.85 -7.95
CA ASP A 118 -34.94 8.56 -8.03
C ASP A 118 -34.91 9.78 -8.97
N SER A 119 -33.73 10.10 -9.54
CA SER A 119 -33.50 11.26 -10.41
C SER A 119 -33.93 12.59 -9.78
N LYS A 120 -33.68 12.74 -8.47
CA LYS A 120 -34.09 13.89 -7.66
C LYS A 120 -32.92 14.42 -6.85
N TYR A 121 -32.98 15.70 -6.51
CA TYR A 121 -32.08 16.26 -5.51
C TYR A 121 -32.58 15.93 -4.11
N THR A 122 -31.67 15.44 -3.28
CA THR A 122 -31.87 15.20 -1.84
C THR A 122 -31.11 16.27 -1.06
N GLU A 123 -31.77 16.81 -0.04
CA GLU A 123 -31.15 17.78 0.87
C GLU A 123 -30.32 17.03 1.91
N ILE A 124 -29.00 17.27 1.88
CA ILE A 124 -28.04 16.67 2.79
C ILE A 124 -27.67 17.71 3.85
N ASN A 125 -28.07 17.46 5.08
CA ASN A 125 -27.67 18.28 6.23
C ASN A 125 -26.19 18.02 6.57
N ILE A 126 -25.46 19.11 6.82
CA ILE A 126 -24.08 19.07 7.31
C ILE A 126 -23.98 19.96 8.54
N ARG A 127 -23.46 19.43 9.64
CA ARG A 127 -23.22 20.21 10.86
C ARG A 127 -21.85 19.86 11.39
N TYR A 128 -20.89 20.79 11.44
CA TYR A 128 -19.51 20.48 11.88
C TYR A 128 -19.35 20.44 13.40
N ILE A 129 -20.00 21.36 14.10
CA ILE A 129 -19.88 21.56 15.54
C ILE A 129 -21.28 21.51 16.16
N SER A 130 -21.36 20.99 17.38
CA SER A 130 -22.53 21.10 18.24
C SER A 130 -22.12 21.67 19.60
N ASN A 131 -23.10 22.07 20.40
CA ASN A 131 -22.86 22.67 21.70
C ASN A 131 -23.64 21.94 22.80
N LYS A 132 -23.08 21.97 24.01
CA LYS A 132 -23.69 21.48 25.25
C LYS A 132 -23.51 22.54 26.33
N ILE A 133 -24.46 22.61 27.26
CA ILE A 133 -24.36 23.51 28.42
C ILE A 133 -23.67 22.74 29.54
N GLU A 134 -22.51 23.22 29.98
CA GLU A 134 -21.77 22.65 31.09
C GLU A 134 -21.52 23.70 32.17
N GLU A 135 -21.46 23.22 33.42
CA GLU A 135 -21.24 24.07 34.58
C GLU A 135 -19.74 24.11 34.87
N VAL A 136 -19.12 25.25 34.59
CA VAL A 136 -17.70 25.50 34.87
C VAL A 136 -17.64 26.64 35.88
N ASP A 137 -16.98 26.42 37.01
CA ASP A 137 -16.82 27.40 38.09
C ASP A 137 -18.13 28.04 38.57
N GLY A 138 -19.22 27.26 38.62
CA GLY A 138 -20.54 27.72 39.07
C GLY A 138 -21.26 28.67 38.09
N LYS A 139 -20.78 28.79 36.85
CA LYS A 139 -21.43 29.52 35.76
C LYS A 139 -21.80 28.56 34.63
N ARG A 140 -23.00 28.73 34.06
CA ARG A 140 -23.43 28.01 32.87
C ARG A 140 -22.64 28.52 31.67
N ARG A 141 -21.77 27.69 31.11
CA ARG A 141 -20.98 28.00 29.91
C ARG A 141 -21.37 27.05 28.78
N THR A 142 -21.33 27.58 27.56
CA THR A 142 -21.58 26.80 26.34
C THR A 142 -20.27 26.16 25.91
N SER A 143 -20.22 24.83 25.91
CA SER A 143 -19.08 24.06 25.40
C SER A 143 -19.36 23.58 23.99
N TYR A 144 -18.38 23.71 23.10
CA TYR A 144 -18.45 23.26 21.72
C TYR A 144 -17.72 21.94 21.54
N TYR A 145 -18.23 21.05 20.69
CA TYR A 145 -17.62 19.77 20.38
C TYR A 145 -17.89 19.40 18.91
N LEU A 146 -17.04 18.56 18.33
CA LEU A 146 -17.22 18.10 16.95
C LEU A 146 -18.34 17.07 16.85
N THR A 147 -19.13 17.20 15.79
CA THR A 147 -20.08 16.16 15.38
C THR A 147 -19.40 15.10 14.53
N ASP A 148 -20.12 14.03 14.21
CA ASP A 148 -19.69 13.01 13.24
C ASP A 148 -19.25 13.61 11.89
N ASP A 149 -19.95 14.63 11.38
CA ASP A 149 -19.59 15.27 10.11
C ASP A 149 -18.29 16.11 10.24
N GLY A 150 -18.08 16.76 11.39
CA GLY A 150 -16.85 17.48 11.71
C GLY A 150 -15.63 16.55 11.82
N TYR A 151 -15.79 15.41 12.49
CA TYR A 151 -14.77 14.36 12.52
C TYR A 151 -14.47 13.82 11.12
N ASN A 152 -15.52 13.52 10.33
CA ASN A 152 -15.34 13.00 8.98
C ASN A 152 -14.60 13.99 8.06
N LEU A 153 -14.85 15.29 8.19
CA LEU A 153 -14.10 16.33 7.47
C LEU A 153 -12.60 16.28 7.83
N LEU A 154 -12.26 16.39 9.12
CA LEU A 154 -10.87 16.48 9.58
C LEU A 154 -10.09 15.20 9.29
N LEU A 155 -10.70 14.04 9.53
CA LEU A 155 -10.12 12.75 9.19
C LEU A 155 -9.95 12.56 7.68
N SER A 156 -10.74 13.25 6.84
CA SER A 156 -10.55 13.23 5.39
C SER A 156 -9.41 14.15 4.91
N THR A 157 -9.00 15.15 5.71
CA THR A 157 -7.92 16.12 5.37
C THR A 157 -6.53 15.72 5.80
N LEU A 158 -6.40 14.96 6.89
CA LEU A 158 -5.23 14.12 6.99
C LEU A 158 -5.28 13.21 5.77
N GLU A 159 -4.22 13.19 4.97
CA GLU A 159 -3.90 11.94 4.29
C GLU A 159 -3.94 10.91 5.41
N ILE A 160 -5.05 10.19 5.52
CA ILE A 160 -5.06 8.97 6.29
C ILE A 160 -4.02 8.17 5.54
N ASP A 161 -2.79 8.20 6.06
CA ASP A 161 -1.74 7.25 5.77
C ASP A 161 -2.51 5.96 5.57
N SER A 162 -2.41 5.33 4.38
CA SER A 162 -3.18 4.12 4.06
C SER A 162 -3.17 3.10 5.21
N ASN A 163 -2.12 3.19 6.01
CA ASN A 163 -1.70 2.48 7.20
C ASN A 163 -2.62 2.69 8.41
N MET A 164 -3.14 3.90 8.64
CA MET A 164 -4.02 4.23 9.78
C MET A 164 -5.50 3.98 9.49
N ARG A 165 -5.88 3.88 8.20
CA ARG A 165 -7.29 3.69 7.79
C ARG A 165 -7.89 2.44 8.41
N LEU A 166 -7.13 1.35 8.39
CA LEU A 166 -7.57 0.09 8.97
C LEU A 166 -7.74 0.19 10.49
N THR A 167 -6.84 0.90 11.18
CA THR A 167 -6.89 1.13 12.63
C THR A 167 -8.10 1.97 13.05
N ILE A 168 -8.44 3.02 12.29
CA ILE A 168 -9.60 3.88 12.58
C ILE A 168 -10.89 3.07 12.44
N HIS A 169 -11.05 2.35 11.33
CA HIS A 169 -12.24 1.52 11.11
C HIS A 169 -12.33 0.36 12.13
N GLU A 170 -11.19 -0.20 12.56
CA GLU A 170 -11.15 -1.14 13.69
C GLU A 170 -11.66 -0.52 14.99
N MET A 171 -11.23 0.69 15.33
CA MET A 171 -11.69 1.39 16.53
C MET A 171 -13.19 1.71 16.49
N ILE A 172 -13.72 2.15 15.35
CA ILE A 172 -15.16 2.40 15.15
C ILE A 172 -15.95 1.10 15.30
N PHE A 173 -15.44 0.00 14.72
CA PHE A 173 -16.05 -1.32 14.85
C PHE A 173 -16.11 -1.77 16.32
N ARG A 174 -15.01 -1.58 17.06
CA ARG A 174 -14.96 -1.86 18.50
C ARG A 174 -15.99 -1.04 19.28
N LEU A 175 -16.08 0.27 19.03
CA LEU A 175 -17.07 1.14 19.68
C LEU A 175 -18.51 0.68 19.41
N HIS A 176 -18.83 0.23 18.19
CA HIS A 176 -20.15 -0.30 17.88
C HIS A 176 -20.43 -1.65 18.57
N LEU A 177 -19.43 -2.52 18.72
CA LEU A 177 -19.55 -3.76 19.49
C LEU A 177 -19.76 -3.52 21.00
N GLU A 178 -19.07 -2.52 21.57
CA GLU A 178 -19.20 -2.11 22.97
C GLU A 178 -20.58 -1.50 23.24
N LYS A 179 -21.07 -0.63 22.35
CA LYS A 179 -22.40 -0.01 22.43
C LYS A 179 -23.56 -0.93 22.00
N ALA A 180 -23.29 -2.21 21.71
CA ALA A 180 -24.26 -3.18 21.21
C ALA A 180 -25.05 -2.71 19.96
N SER A 181 -24.46 -1.84 19.13
CA SER A 181 -25.06 -1.35 17.89
C SER A 181 -24.61 -2.23 16.72
N TYR A 182 -25.17 -3.45 16.67
CA TYR A 182 -24.67 -4.50 15.76
C TYR A 182 -24.90 -4.19 14.28
N ASP A 183 -26.01 -3.53 13.90
CA ASP A 183 -26.25 -3.17 12.49
C ASP A 183 -25.21 -2.20 11.93
N LYS A 184 -24.76 -1.26 12.76
CA LYS A 184 -23.67 -0.34 12.39
C LYS A 184 -22.34 -1.07 12.34
N ALA A 185 -22.08 -1.98 13.27
CA ALA A 185 -20.89 -2.84 13.27
C ALA A 185 -20.81 -3.73 12.01
N VAL A 186 -21.94 -4.21 11.48
CA VAL A 186 -22.00 -4.96 10.20
C VAL A 186 -21.50 -4.11 9.03
N ASN A 187 -21.89 -2.84 8.96
CA ASN A 187 -21.43 -1.94 7.89
C ASN A 187 -19.95 -1.63 8.01
N GLU A 188 -19.47 -1.52 9.25
CA GLU A 188 -18.08 -1.24 9.54
C GLU A 188 -17.16 -2.41 9.16
N ILE A 189 -17.51 -3.65 9.53
CA ILE A 189 -16.71 -4.82 9.16
C ILE A 189 -16.67 -5.05 7.64
N LYS A 190 -17.76 -4.75 6.92
CA LYS A 190 -17.77 -4.76 5.45
C LYS A 190 -16.80 -3.73 4.86
N THR A 191 -16.71 -2.56 5.49
CA THR A 191 -15.79 -1.49 5.06
C THR A 191 -14.34 -1.90 5.30
N ILE A 192 -14.02 -2.46 6.47
CA ILE A 192 -12.70 -3.02 6.78
C ILE A 192 -12.32 -4.10 5.76
N PHE A 193 -13.22 -5.03 5.46
CA PHE A 193 -12.99 -6.09 4.47
C PHE A 193 -12.64 -5.51 3.08
N ASN A 194 -13.33 -4.46 2.65
CA ASN A 194 -13.05 -3.78 1.39
C ASN A 194 -11.68 -3.07 1.40
N ILE A 195 -11.30 -2.44 2.52
CA ILE A 195 -9.98 -1.80 2.66
C ILE A 195 -8.86 -2.84 2.50
N ILE A 196 -8.98 -4.00 3.16
CA ILE A 196 -8.00 -5.09 3.05
C ILE A 196 -7.88 -5.56 1.60
N ARG A 197 -9.01 -5.76 0.90
CA ARG A 197 -8.99 -6.16 -0.52
C ARG A 197 -8.31 -5.16 -1.43
N ILE A 198 -8.56 -3.86 -1.24
CA ILE A 198 -7.90 -2.80 -2.02
C ILE A 198 -6.39 -2.82 -1.77
N GLN A 199 -5.95 -3.05 -0.52
CA GLN A 199 -4.53 -3.17 -0.23
C GLN A 199 -3.87 -4.38 -0.94
N ILE A 200 -4.53 -5.54 -0.96
CA ILE A 200 -4.03 -6.71 -1.71
C ILE A 200 -3.86 -6.37 -3.19
N GLN A 201 -4.83 -5.68 -3.80
CA GLN A 201 -4.75 -5.26 -5.20
C GLN A 201 -3.59 -4.29 -5.45
N ASN A 202 -3.37 -3.33 -4.55
CA ASN A 202 -2.28 -2.38 -4.66
C ASN A 202 -0.91 -3.07 -4.62
N ILE A 203 -0.74 -4.07 -3.74
CA ILE A 203 0.49 -4.88 -3.68
C ILE A 203 0.69 -5.68 -4.96
N ASN A 204 -0.36 -6.33 -5.47
CA ASN A 204 -0.27 -7.07 -6.74
C ASN A 204 0.15 -6.16 -7.90
N ASN A 205 -0.45 -4.98 -8.00
CA ASN A 205 -0.07 -3.98 -8.99
C ASN A 205 1.39 -3.52 -8.81
N ALA A 206 1.87 -3.39 -7.58
CA ALA A 206 3.27 -3.06 -7.30
C ALA A 206 4.21 -4.20 -7.73
N ILE A 207 3.87 -5.46 -7.43
CA ILE A 207 4.61 -6.64 -7.89
C ILE A 207 4.70 -6.66 -9.41
N ASP A 208 3.59 -6.42 -10.12
CA ASP A 208 3.57 -6.43 -11.58
C ASP A 208 4.38 -5.28 -12.18
N LYS A 209 4.35 -4.09 -11.56
CA LYS A 209 5.21 -2.98 -11.94
C LYS A 209 6.70 -3.30 -11.75
N ILE A 210 7.07 -3.88 -10.61
CA ILE A 210 8.45 -4.28 -10.31
C ILE A 210 8.93 -5.33 -11.33
N LYS A 211 8.11 -6.33 -11.66
CA LYS A 211 8.46 -7.35 -12.67
C LYS A 211 8.67 -6.76 -14.07
N ASN A 212 7.84 -5.80 -14.48
CA ASN A 212 7.89 -5.24 -15.83
C ASN A 212 8.93 -4.13 -15.99
N ASN A 213 9.18 -3.33 -14.96
CA ASN A 213 10.18 -2.26 -14.97
C ASN A 213 10.74 -2.02 -13.57
N PRO A 214 11.80 -2.76 -13.16
CA PRO A 214 12.32 -2.65 -11.81
C PRO A 214 13.06 -1.30 -11.56
N LEU A 215 13.41 -0.55 -12.62
CA LEU A 215 14.04 0.78 -12.52
C LEU A 215 13.04 1.90 -12.21
N SER A 216 11.74 1.64 -12.42
CA SER A 216 10.69 2.64 -12.16
C SER A 216 10.33 2.78 -10.68
N TYR A 217 10.82 1.87 -9.83
CA TYR A 217 10.43 1.79 -8.43
C TYR A 217 11.60 2.16 -7.52
N THR A 218 11.45 3.21 -6.73
CA THR A 218 12.53 3.72 -5.87
C THR A 218 12.63 2.88 -4.59
N VAL A 219 13.84 2.72 -4.06
CA VAL A 219 14.08 2.01 -2.78
C VAL A 219 13.27 2.63 -1.62
N GLU A 220 13.02 3.93 -1.66
CA GLU A 220 12.17 4.64 -0.69
C GLU A 220 10.69 4.27 -0.81
N GLU A 221 10.15 4.17 -2.03
CA GLU A 221 8.76 3.77 -2.27
C GLU A 221 8.51 2.33 -1.79
N TYR A 222 9.49 1.44 -2.01
CA TYR A 222 9.48 0.08 -1.48
C TYR A 222 9.53 0.04 0.06
N LYS A 223 10.44 0.81 0.67
CA LYS A 223 10.60 0.86 2.12
C LYS A 223 9.33 1.39 2.80
N ASN A 224 8.69 2.39 2.20
CA ASN A 224 7.42 2.93 2.67
C ASN A 224 6.31 1.88 2.56
N LEU A 225 6.17 1.19 1.43
CA LEU A 225 5.14 0.15 1.26
C LEU A 225 5.29 -1.01 2.26
N LEU A 226 6.53 -1.37 2.59
CA LEU A 226 6.84 -2.52 3.45
C LEU A 226 6.74 -2.20 4.95
N ASN A 227 7.33 -1.09 5.41
CA ASN A 227 7.36 -0.73 6.83
C ASN A 227 5.99 -0.31 7.35
N ASN A 228 5.20 0.31 6.49
CA ASN A 228 3.95 0.93 6.89
C ASN A 228 2.81 -0.05 7.18
N ASN A 229 2.92 -1.31 6.72
CA ASN A 229 1.81 -2.27 6.78
C ASN A 229 2.08 -3.46 7.72
N PHE A 230 3.33 -3.86 7.93
CA PHE A 230 3.58 -5.20 8.50
C PHE A 230 3.22 -5.33 9.99
N ASN A 231 3.65 -4.37 10.82
CA ASN A 231 3.45 -4.45 12.27
C ASN A 231 1.99 -4.14 12.66
N SER A 232 1.40 -3.12 12.03
CA SER A 232 -0.01 -2.75 12.24
C SER A 232 -0.97 -3.86 11.80
N LEU A 233 -0.69 -4.58 10.70
CA LEU A 233 -1.53 -5.69 10.25
C LEU A 233 -1.53 -6.87 11.22
N ALA A 234 -0.38 -7.22 11.80
CA ALA A 234 -0.28 -8.31 12.76
C ALA A 234 -1.07 -7.99 14.04
N GLU A 235 -0.92 -6.78 14.57
CA GLU A 235 -1.65 -6.31 15.76
C GLU A 235 -3.17 -6.29 15.52
N ILE A 236 -3.61 -5.79 14.37
CA ILE A 236 -5.05 -5.74 14.03
C ILE A 236 -5.62 -7.15 13.86
N ARG A 237 -4.87 -8.08 13.26
CA ARG A 237 -5.29 -9.48 13.14
C ARG A 237 -5.54 -10.10 14.51
N ASP A 238 -4.62 -9.89 15.46
CA ASP A 238 -4.75 -10.46 16.80
C ASP A 238 -5.98 -9.88 17.52
N LYS A 239 -6.29 -8.58 17.34
CA LYS A 239 -7.55 -7.98 17.81
C LYS A 239 -8.79 -8.60 17.16
N PHE A 240 -8.75 -8.91 15.86
CA PHE A 240 -9.89 -9.52 15.15
C PHE A 240 -10.18 -10.94 15.64
N ILE A 241 -9.13 -11.69 16.00
CA ILE A 241 -9.27 -12.99 16.66
C ILE A 241 -9.96 -12.81 18.02
N GLN A 242 -9.56 -11.81 18.81
CA GLN A 242 -10.22 -11.51 20.09
C GLN A 242 -11.70 -11.14 19.91
N TYR A 243 -12.04 -10.30 18.92
CA TYR A 243 -13.43 -9.97 18.62
C TYR A 243 -14.25 -11.18 18.19
N LYS A 244 -13.66 -12.09 17.42
CA LYS A 244 -14.31 -13.34 17.04
C LYS A 244 -14.64 -14.21 18.26
N ILE A 245 -13.73 -14.31 19.23
CA ILE A 245 -13.96 -15.04 20.48
C ILE A 245 -15.10 -14.38 21.28
N LEU A 246 -15.07 -13.04 21.42
CA LEU A 246 -16.11 -12.29 22.11
C LEU A 246 -17.50 -12.49 21.47
N ILE A 247 -17.57 -12.41 20.14
CA ILE A 247 -18.83 -12.58 19.40
C ILE A 247 -19.34 -14.01 19.50
N ASN A 248 -18.48 -15.03 19.40
CA ASN A 248 -18.89 -16.42 19.59
C ASN A 248 -19.43 -16.65 21.00
N THR A 249 -18.81 -16.04 22.02
CA THR A 249 -19.29 -16.12 23.40
C THR A 249 -20.68 -15.51 23.53
N ARG A 250 -20.89 -14.29 22.99
CA ARG A 250 -22.21 -13.63 22.98
C ARG A 250 -23.26 -14.40 22.19
N ILE A 251 -22.89 -15.01 21.06
CA ILE A 251 -23.80 -15.86 20.28
C ILE A 251 -24.23 -17.07 21.12
N ASN A 252 -23.30 -17.72 21.82
CA ASN A 252 -23.60 -18.85 22.67
C ASN A 252 -24.47 -18.45 23.87
N GLU A 253 -24.18 -17.33 24.54
CA GLU A 253 -25.00 -16.81 25.65
C GLU A 253 -26.45 -16.54 25.21
N ILE A 254 -26.64 -15.91 24.05
CA ILE A 254 -27.97 -15.67 23.48
C ILE A 254 -28.65 -17.00 23.11
N GLN A 255 -27.91 -17.98 22.59
CA GLN A 255 -28.47 -19.28 22.25
C GLN A 255 -28.84 -20.12 23.48
N GLU A 256 -28.04 -20.08 24.54
CA GLU A 256 -28.32 -20.78 25.82
C GLU A 256 -29.53 -20.17 26.53
N ASN A 257 -29.62 -18.83 26.59
CA ASN A 257 -30.80 -18.13 27.12
C ASN A 257 -32.08 -18.43 26.32
N ASN A 258 -31.96 -18.67 25.00
CA ASN A 258 -33.10 -19.05 24.16
C ASN A 258 -33.52 -20.52 24.34
N ILE A 259 -32.66 -21.42 24.84
CA ILE A 259 -33.02 -22.82 25.12
C ILE A 259 -33.83 -22.95 26.42
N GLU A 260 -33.68 -22.01 27.36
CA GLU A 260 -34.47 -21.98 28.61
C GLU A 260 -35.89 -21.39 28.44
N ILE A 261 -36.21 -20.75 27.30
CA ILE A 261 -37.47 -20.03 27.06
C ILE A 261 -38.21 -20.61 25.83
N ASP A 262 -38.48 -21.92 25.84
CA ASP A 262 -39.35 -22.58 24.84
C ASP A 262 -40.86 -22.37 25.14
N GLU A 263 -41.21 -21.52 26.09
CA GLU A 263 -42.58 -21.09 26.40
C GLU A 263 -42.70 -19.57 26.30
N LEU A 264 -42.93 -19.04 25.09
CA LEU A 264 -43.87 -17.94 24.75
C LEU A 264 -43.59 -17.35 23.35
N GLU A 265 -44.62 -17.33 22.52
CA GLU A 265 -44.68 -16.95 21.09
C GLU A 265 -44.42 -15.47 20.75
N GLU A 266 -43.63 -14.73 21.53
CA GLU A 266 -43.20 -13.38 21.16
C GLU A 266 -41.71 -13.22 21.43
N LEU A 267 -40.88 -13.72 20.50
CA LEU A 267 -39.48 -13.28 20.41
C LEU A 267 -39.48 -11.76 20.29
N ASP A 268 -38.72 -11.07 21.16
CA ASP A 268 -38.41 -9.66 20.94
C ASP A 268 -37.69 -9.56 19.59
N SER A 269 -38.40 -9.08 18.56
CA SER A 269 -37.92 -8.97 17.17
C SER A 269 -36.49 -8.43 17.04
N LYS A 270 -36.08 -7.61 18.02
CA LYS A 270 -34.78 -6.99 18.17
C LYS A 270 -33.66 -7.96 18.56
N GLU A 271 -33.93 -8.97 19.38
CA GLU A 271 -32.92 -9.98 19.75
C GLU A 271 -32.58 -10.90 18.58
N LEU A 272 -33.58 -11.25 17.76
CA LEU A 272 -33.37 -12.03 16.54
C LEU A 272 -32.55 -11.24 15.50
N GLU A 273 -32.83 -9.96 15.32
CA GLU A 273 -32.04 -9.06 14.46
C GLU A 273 -30.59 -8.93 14.95
N ASN A 274 -30.39 -8.75 16.26
CA ASN A 274 -29.06 -8.69 16.87
C ASN A 274 -28.28 -10.00 16.65
N LEU A 275 -28.93 -11.16 16.80
CA LEU A 275 -28.32 -12.48 16.58
C LEU A 275 -27.90 -12.65 15.11
N ASN A 276 -28.76 -12.23 14.17
CA ASN A 276 -28.45 -12.24 12.74
C ASN A 276 -27.27 -11.31 12.41
N SER A 277 -27.26 -10.09 12.95
CA SER A 277 -26.15 -9.14 12.77
C SER A 277 -24.84 -9.69 13.35
N LEU A 278 -24.86 -10.33 14.52
CA LEU A 278 -23.69 -11.02 15.09
C LEU A 278 -23.17 -12.17 14.22
N ARG A 279 -24.06 -12.99 13.63
CA ARG A 279 -23.66 -14.05 12.69
C ARG A 279 -23.00 -13.49 11.44
N ILE A 280 -23.56 -12.42 10.87
CA ILE A 280 -22.98 -11.74 9.71
C ILE A 280 -21.60 -11.20 10.05
N ILE A 281 -21.44 -10.54 11.21
CA ILE A 281 -20.14 -10.04 11.67
C ILE A 281 -19.13 -11.18 11.81
N ASN A 282 -19.51 -12.33 12.38
CA ASN A 282 -18.62 -13.47 12.55
C ASN A 282 -18.12 -14.05 11.21
N SER A 283 -18.99 -14.12 10.21
CA SER A 283 -18.64 -14.53 8.85
C SER A 283 -17.64 -13.56 8.22
N TYR A 284 -17.91 -12.26 8.27
CA TYR A 284 -17.02 -11.24 7.72
C TYR A 284 -15.69 -11.12 8.48
N LEU A 285 -15.68 -11.30 9.80
CA LEU A 285 -14.44 -11.37 10.58
C LEU A 285 -13.58 -12.55 10.15
N SER A 286 -14.18 -13.72 9.96
CA SER A 286 -13.46 -14.91 9.48
C SER A 286 -12.86 -14.67 8.10
N GLN A 287 -13.64 -14.13 7.16
CA GLN A 287 -13.15 -13.77 5.83
C GLN A 287 -12.07 -12.69 5.89
N SER A 288 -12.20 -11.69 6.76
CA SER A 288 -11.21 -10.61 6.91
C SER A 288 -9.88 -11.13 7.46
N ILE A 289 -9.91 -12.07 8.40
CA ILE A 289 -8.71 -12.74 8.93
C ILE A 289 -8.01 -13.53 7.81
N ASP A 290 -8.75 -14.27 6.99
CA ASP A 290 -8.20 -15.03 5.87
C ASP A 290 -7.57 -14.11 4.80
N GLU A 291 -8.24 -13.01 4.46
CA GLU A 291 -7.70 -12.02 3.53
C GLU A 291 -6.46 -11.30 4.10
N GLN A 292 -6.41 -11.00 5.40
CA GLN A 292 -5.21 -10.48 6.05
C GLN A 292 -4.04 -11.47 5.98
N GLN A 293 -4.29 -12.78 6.11
CA GLN A 293 -3.25 -13.79 5.95
C GLN A 293 -2.72 -13.83 4.50
N LYS A 294 -3.61 -13.70 3.51
CA LYS A 294 -3.20 -13.57 2.11
C LYS A 294 -2.37 -12.31 1.89
N LEU A 295 -2.80 -11.17 2.44
CA LEU A 295 -2.09 -9.89 2.35
C LEU A 295 -0.65 -10.02 2.89
N LEU A 296 -0.48 -10.67 4.04
CA LEU A 296 0.83 -10.94 4.64
C LEU A 296 1.73 -11.78 3.72
N ASN A 297 1.19 -12.83 3.13
CA ASN A 297 1.93 -13.68 2.19
C ASN A 297 2.36 -12.89 0.94
N HIS A 298 1.48 -12.05 0.39
CA HIS A 298 1.81 -11.21 -0.77
C HIS A 298 2.91 -10.18 -0.45
N HIS A 299 2.96 -9.66 0.78
CA HIS A 299 4.07 -8.82 1.21
C HIS A 299 5.41 -9.58 1.24
N PHE A 300 5.43 -10.83 1.71
CA PHE A 300 6.62 -11.67 1.66
C PHE A 300 7.06 -11.97 0.23
N ASP A 301 6.11 -12.25 -0.66
CA ASP A 301 6.38 -12.49 -2.09
C ASP A 301 6.96 -11.23 -2.75
N LEU A 302 6.40 -10.06 -2.48
CA LEU A 302 6.90 -8.78 -2.96
C LEU A 302 8.36 -8.57 -2.52
N LYS A 303 8.70 -8.88 -1.27
CA LYS A 303 10.08 -8.79 -0.76
C LYS A 303 11.03 -9.71 -1.49
N SER A 304 10.61 -10.96 -1.73
CA SER A 304 11.41 -11.95 -2.45
C SER A 304 11.67 -11.53 -3.89
N ILE A 305 10.63 -11.12 -4.61
CA ILE A 305 10.69 -10.69 -6.00
C ILE A 305 11.59 -9.46 -6.12
N PHE A 306 11.36 -8.42 -5.32
CA PHE A 306 12.17 -7.20 -5.37
C PHE A 306 13.65 -7.46 -5.10
N SER A 307 13.96 -8.33 -4.12
CA SER A 307 15.35 -8.71 -3.82
C SER A 307 16.01 -9.41 -5.01
N ARG A 308 15.28 -10.31 -5.69
CA ARG A 308 15.79 -11.00 -6.88
C ARG A 308 16.02 -10.04 -8.04
N GLU A 309 15.06 -9.15 -8.33
CA GLU A 309 15.20 -8.20 -9.43
C GLU A 309 16.35 -7.21 -9.19
N LEU A 310 16.55 -6.75 -7.95
CA LEU A 310 17.73 -5.96 -7.58
C LEU A 310 19.05 -6.73 -7.78
N GLU A 311 19.07 -8.03 -7.43
CA GLU A 311 20.25 -8.87 -7.64
C GLU A 311 20.54 -9.06 -9.14
N GLU A 312 19.51 -9.24 -9.96
CA GLU A 312 19.64 -9.29 -11.43
C GLU A 312 20.13 -7.97 -12.01
N MET A 313 19.65 -6.83 -11.51
CA MET A 313 20.16 -5.52 -11.91
C MET A 313 21.62 -5.30 -11.51
N ALA A 314 22.00 -5.68 -10.29
CA ALA A 314 23.40 -5.62 -9.86
C ALA A 314 24.29 -6.48 -10.77
N LYS A 315 23.81 -7.68 -11.16
CA LYS A 315 24.49 -8.51 -12.16
C LYS A 315 24.59 -7.81 -13.52
N MET A 316 23.55 -7.10 -13.97
CA MET A 316 23.58 -6.35 -15.24
C MET A 316 24.62 -5.24 -15.27
N VAL A 317 24.86 -4.53 -14.15
CA VAL A 317 25.92 -3.50 -14.05
C VAL A 317 27.31 -4.14 -14.17
N LEU A 318 27.46 -5.38 -13.71
CA LEU A 318 28.71 -6.16 -13.82
C LEU A 318 28.94 -6.72 -15.24
N ILE A 319 27.93 -6.75 -16.11
CA ILE A 319 28.10 -7.16 -17.50
C ILE A 319 28.76 -6.01 -18.27
N LYS A 320 30.09 -6.10 -18.46
CA LYS A 320 30.77 -5.29 -19.47
C LYS A 320 30.16 -5.62 -20.83
N ARG A 321 29.41 -4.67 -21.39
CA ARG A 321 28.89 -4.78 -22.75
C ARG A 321 30.07 -4.66 -23.71
N VAL A 322 30.38 -5.75 -24.41
CA VAL A 322 31.37 -5.77 -25.49
C VAL A 322 30.62 -5.45 -26.77
N ASN A 323 31.02 -4.39 -27.46
CA ASN A 323 30.47 -4.10 -28.78
C ASN A 323 31.21 -4.96 -29.79
N ILE A 324 30.55 -5.98 -30.34
CA ILE A 324 31.18 -6.93 -31.28
C ILE A 324 31.80 -6.22 -32.48
N ASN A 325 31.22 -5.10 -32.95
CA ASN A 325 31.77 -4.40 -34.11
C ASN A 325 33.09 -3.69 -33.78
N ASN A 326 33.09 -2.87 -32.73
CA ASN A 326 34.25 -2.04 -32.40
C ASN A 326 35.34 -2.84 -31.66
N ASP A 327 34.93 -3.71 -30.72
CA ASP A 327 35.87 -4.37 -29.81
C ASP A 327 36.39 -5.71 -30.35
N ILE A 328 35.77 -6.25 -31.40
CA ILE A 328 36.12 -7.57 -31.97
C ILE A 328 36.33 -7.48 -33.48
N TYR A 329 35.32 -7.01 -34.23
CA TYR A 329 35.31 -7.09 -35.69
C TYR A 329 36.38 -6.19 -36.34
N GLU A 330 36.48 -4.93 -35.93
CA GLU A 330 37.51 -4.00 -36.43
C GLU A 330 38.93 -4.53 -36.15
N HIS A 331 39.17 -5.07 -34.95
CA HIS A 331 40.48 -5.62 -34.58
C HIS A 331 40.87 -6.91 -35.32
N ILE A 332 39.88 -7.68 -35.79
CA ILE A 332 40.09 -8.86 -36.65
C ILE A 332 40.33 -8.43 -38.10
N LEU A 333 39.64 -7.39 -38.59
CA LEU A 333 39.86 -6.86 -39.93
C LEU A 333 41.26 -6.26 -40.09
N ASP A 334 41.79 -5.62 -39.05
CA ASP A 334 43.13 -5.04 -39.05
C ASP A 334 44.25 -6.12 -39.05
N ASP A 335 43.99 -7.29 -38.47
CA ASP A 335 44.95 -8.39 -38.39
C ASP A 335 44.26 -9.76 -38.40
N VAL A 336 44.28 -10.38 -39.58
CA VAL A 336 43.68 -11.69 -39.88
C VAL A 336 44.29 -12.80 -39.02
N SER A 337 45.53 -12.65 -38.53
CA SER A 337 46.20 -13.66 -37.69
C SER A 337 45.50 -13.87 -36.34
N LYS A 338 44.71 -12.88 -35.88
CA LYS A 338 43.97 -12.95 -34.61
C LYS A 338 42.77 -13.90 -34.66
N LEU A 339 42.36 -14.36 -35.85
CA LEU A 339 41.33 -15.38 -36.01
C LEU A 339 41.70 -16.72 -35.35
N GLU A 340 42.99 -17.03 -35.19
CA GLU A 340 43.43 -18.25 -34.51
C GLU A 340 42.92 -18.36 -33.06
N ASN A 341 42.73 -17.22 -32.38
CA ASN A 341 42.27 -17.15 -31.00
C ASN A 341 40.74 -17.01 -30.85
N MET A 342 39.98 -17.04 -31.96
CA MET A 342 38.50 -16.98 -31.92
C MET A 342 37.88 -18.14 -31.15
N ASN A 343 38.59 -19.26 -31.05
CA ASN A 343 38.19 -20.40 -30.21
C ASN A 343 38.01 -20.02 -28.73
N ILE A 344 38.82 -19.11 -28.19
CA ILE A 344 38.73 -18.64 -26.79
C ILE A 344 37.45 -17.81 -26.61
N PHE A 345 37.13 -16.94 -27.56
CA PHE A 345 35.92 -16.12 -27.54
C PHE A 345 34.64 -16.94 -27.72
N LEU A 346 34.65 -17.95 -28.57
CA LEU A 346 33.48 -18.78 -28.88
C LEU A 346 33.25 -19.93 -27.87
N SER A 347 34.28 -20.37 -27.15
CA SER A 347 34.22 -21.46 -26.16
C SER A 347 33.11 -21.32 -25.10
N PRO A 348 32.82 -20.13 -24.54
CA PRO A 348 31.71 -19.93 -23.60
C PRO A 348 30.32 -20.12 -24.22
N LEU A 349 30.14 -19.82 -25.52
CA LEU A 349 28.84 -20.00 -26.20
C LEU A 349 28.51 -21.49 -26.40
N PHE A 350 29.54 -22.33 -26.53
CA PHE A 350 29.39 -23.77 -26.74
C PHE A 350 29.41 -24.59 -25.44
N LYS A 351 29.56 -23.94 -24.28
CA LYS A 351 29.37 -24.59 -22.98
C LYS A 351 27.98 -24.26 -22.46
N PRO A 352 26.96 -25.12 -22.65
CA PRO A 352 25.71 -24.91 -21.97
C PRO A 352 25.98 -24.85 -20.47
N GLY A 353 25.46 -23.82 -19.81
CA GLY A 353 25.41 -23.74 -18.36
C GLY A 353 24.51 -24.85 -17.83
N LEU A 354 25.02 -26.09 -17.80
CA LEU A 354 24.29 -27.22 -17.29
C LEU A 354 24.12 -27.01 -15.79
N ASN A 355 22.88 -26.88 -15.34
CA ASN A 355 22.53 -26.92 -13.93
C ASN A 355 23.16 -28.20 -13.35
N LYS A 356 24.11 -28.04 -12.42
CA LYS A 356 24.81 -29.16 -11.81
C LYS A 356 23.85 -29.88 -10.89
N HIS A 357 23.26 -30.96 -11.37
CA HIS A 357 22.45 -31.85 -10.53
C HIS A 357 23.40 -32.79 -9.79
N TYR A 358 23.23 -32.92 -8.48
CA TYR A 358 24.01 -33.86 -7.69
C TYR A 358 23.64 -35.29 -8.10
N ASN A 359 24.54 -35.95 -8.81
CA ASN A 359 24.35 -37.34 -9.17
C ASN A 359 24.61 -38.21 -7.92
N ILE A 360 23.55 -38.80 -7.37
CA ILE A 360 23.63 -39.66 -6.18
C ILE A 360 24.61 -40.83 -6.38
N ASN A 361 24.76 -41.34 -7.61
CA ASN A 361 25.71 -42.41 -7.90
C ASN A 361 27.18 -41.99 -7.71
N LYS A 362 27.49 -40.68 -7.76
CA LYS A 362 28.82 -40.16 -7.46
C LYS A 362 29.17 -40.24 -5.96
N ALA A 363 28.18 -40.35 -5.08
CA ALA A 363 28.40 -40.56 -3.65
C ALA A 363 28.92 -41.99 -3.37
N VAL A 364 28.58 -42.95 -4.24
CA VAL A 364 28.94 -44.37 -4.09
C VAL A 364 30.26 -44.70 -4.81
N GLN A 365 30.72 -43.83 -5.69
CA GLN A 365 32.02 -43.97 -6.34
C GLN A 365 33.16 -43.75 -5.34
N TYR A 366 34.25 -44.48 -5.51
CA TYR A 366 35.45 -44.34 -4.71
C TYR A 366 35.98 -42.91 -4.81
N GLN A 367 35.81 -42.12 -3.75
CA GLN A 367 36.33 -40.77 -3.67
C GLN A 367 37.81 -40.84 -3.30
N LYS A 368 38.70 -40.46 -4.23
CA LYS A 368 40.10 -40.24 -3.89
C LYS A 368 40.16 -39.06 -2.93
N VAL A 369 40.69 -39.30 -1.72
CA VAL A 369 41.01 -38.23 -0.77
C VAL A 369 42.04 -37.32 -1.44
N ILE A 370 41.63 -36.09 -1.78
CA ILE A 370 42.55 -35.06 -2.20
C ILE A 370 43.31 -34.65 -0.94
N LYS A 371 44.48 -35.24 -0.71
CA LYS A 371 45.42 -34.70 0.27
C LYS A 371 45.84 -33.32 -0.24
N SER A 372 45.63 -32.29 0.57
CA SER A 372 46.30 -31.01 0.36
C SER A 372 47.78 -31.23 0.65
N ASN A 373 48.54 -31.66 -0.35
CA ASN A 373 49.99 -31.66 -0.26
C ASN A 373 50.46 -30.20 -0.34
N ASN A 374 50.55 -29.55 0.81
CA ASN A 374 51.71 -28.72 1.05
C ASN A 374 52.85 -29.71 1.35
N ASP A 375 53.89 -29.56 0.55
CA ASP A 375 55.19 -30.18 0.62
C ASP A 375 55.39 -31.54 -0.09
N GLU A 376 56.38 -31.45 -0.97
CA GLU A 376 57.20 -32.47 -1.60
C GLU A 376 56.68 -33.15 -2.87
N GLU A 377 57.44 -32.85 -3.93
CA GLU A 377 57.61 -33.48 -5.22
C GLU A 377 57.44 -35.01 -5.18
N ASP A 378 56.20 -35.47 -5.31
CA ASP A 378 55.94 -36.75 -5.97
C ASP A 378 55.42 -36.43 -7.38
N THR A 379 56.37 -36.19 -8.27
CA THR A 379 56.16 -36.29 -9.71
C THR A 379 55.72 -37.72 -10.02
N VAL A 380 54.40 -37.96 -10.01
CA VAL A 380 53.84 -38.93 -10.93
C VAL A 380 54.17 -38.40 -12.31
N ILE A 381 55.26 -38.89 -12.91
CA ILE A 381 55.59 -38.68 -14.32
C ILE A 381 54.49 -39.39 -15.11
N ILE A 382 53.33 -38.74 -15.20
CA ILE A 382 52.51 -38.85 -16.39
C ILE A 382 53.39 -38.22 -17.44
N ASP A 383 53.83 -38.99 -18.43
CA ASP A 383 54.64 -38.50 -19.53
C ASP A 383 53.96 -37.24 -20.10
N ASP A 384 54.50 -36.07 -19.73
CA ASP A 384 53.87 -34.78 -20.02
C ASP A 384 53.69 -34.63 -21.53
N GLU A 385 54.53 -35.29 -22.33
CA GLU A 385 54.39 -35.36 -23.78
C GLU A 385 53.16 -36.15 -24.22
N GLU A 386 52.83 -37.29 -23.59
CA GLU A 386 51.69 -38.12 -24.00
C GLU A 386 50.35 -37.49 -23.55
N PHE A 387 50.33 -36.84 -22.39
CA PHE A 387 49.18 -36.08 -21.92
C PHE A 387 48.95 -34.82 -22.74
N ASN A 388 50.01 -34.05 -23.05
CA ASN A 388 49.92 -32.89 -23.91
C ASN A 388 49.55 -33.27 -25.35
N ARG A 389 50.09 -34.37 -25.90
CA ARG A 389 49.69 -34.89 -27.22
C ARG A 389 48.23 -35.27 -27.27
N ARG A 390 47.70 -35.98 -26.27
CA ARG A 390 46.26 -36.31 -26.22
C ARG A 390 45.39 -35.05 -26.15
N LYS A 391 45.83 -34.05 -25.39
CA LYS A 391 45.13 -32.76 -25.28
C LYS A 391 45.18 -31.98 -26.59
N GLU A 392 46.33 -31.96 -27.27
CA GLU A 392 46.50 -31.37 -28.59
C GLU A 392 45.68 -32.09 -29.66
N GLU A 393 45.61 -33.42 -29.62
CA GLU A 393 44.75 -34.20 -30.51
C GLU A 393 43.27 -33.91 -30.27
N GLU A 394 42.83 -33.80 -29.02
CA GLU A 394 41.46 -33.40 -28.71
C GLU A 394 41.15 -31.98 -29.18
N ILE A 395 42.07 -31.04 -29.01
CA ILE A 395 41.94 -29.66 -29.50
C ILE A 395 41.87 -29.67 -31.03
N ARG A 396 42.73 -30.44 -31.71
CA ARG A 396 42.70 -30.61 -33.17
C ARG A 396 41.40 -31.22 -33.67
N ARG A 397 40.88 -32.27 -33.00
CA ARG A 397 39.58 -32.87 -33.35
C ARG A 397 38.44 -31.87 -33.18
N LYS A 398 38.46 -31.06 -32.12
CA LYS A 398 37.47 -29.99 -31.91
C LYS A 398 37.61 -28.89 -32.96
N LEU A 399 38.82 -28.49 -33.30
CA LEU A 399 39.08 -27.52 -34.37
C LEU A 399 38.57 -28.02 -35.73
N LEU A 400 38.80 -29.29 -36.07
CA LEU A 400 38.23 -29.90 -37.28
C LEU A 400 36.70 -29.89 -37.28
N LEU A 401 36.09 -30.17 -36.12
CA LEU A 401 34.63 -30.08 -35.99
C LEU A 401 34.16 -28.64 -36.21
N TYR A 402 34.80 -27.65 -35.58
CA TYR A 402 34.46 -26.24 -35.78
C TYR A 402 34.68 -25.77 -37.21
N GLU A 403 35.78 -26.16 -37.84
CA GLU A 403 36.08 -25.89 -39.25
C GLU A 403 35.00 -26.47 -40.15
N SER A 404 34.57 -27.72 -39.91
CA SER A 404 33.49 -28.34 -40.68
C SER A 404 32.15 -27.62 -40.51
N CYS A 405 31.81 -27.19 -39.29
CA CYS A 405 30.58 -26.45 -39.03
C CYS A 405 30.62 -25.06 -39.68
N VAL A 406 31.73 -24.35 -39.56
CA VAL A 406 31.90 -23.01 -40.16
C VAL A 406 31.92 -23.10 -41.68
N ALA A 407 32.62 -24.08 -42.27
CA ALA A 407 32.63 -24.30 -43.71
C ALA A 407 31.23 -24.60 -44.25
N PHE A 408 30.43 -25.40 -43.54
CA PHE A 408 29.05 -25.69 -43.92
C PHE A 408 28.18 -24.42 -43.90
N ILE A 409 28.27 -23.62 -42.84
CA ILE A 409 27.55 -22.35 -42.70
C ILE A 409 27.95 -21.36 -43.80
N LEU A 410 29.24 -21.26 -44.10
CA LEU A 410 29.77 -20.35 -45.12
C LEU A 410 29.39 -20.79 -46.54
N THR A 411 29.33 -22.09 -46.81
CA THR A 411 28.92 -22.62 -48.12
C THR A 411 27.45 -22.31 -48.39
N GLU A 412 26.57 -22.56 -47.41
CA GLU A 412 25.15 -22.23 -47.50
C GLU A 412 24.92 -20.71 -47.60
N ALA A 413 25.71 -19.90 -46.89
CA ALA A 413 25.66 -18.45 -46.98
C ALA A 413 26.14 -17.92 -48.34
N ALA A 414 27.15 -18.55 -48.96
CA ALA A 414 27.65 -18.17 -50.27
C ALA A 414 26.64 -18.45 -51.40
N GLU A 415 25.87 -19.54 -51.29
CA GLU A 415 24.83 -19.89 -52.27
C GLU A 415 23.61 -18.95 -52.21
N ASN A 416 23.17 -18.57 -50.99
CA ASN A 416 21.93 -17.81 -50.80
C ASN A 416 22.13 -16.31 -50.51
N LYS A 417 23.38 -15.83 -50.47
CA LYS A 417 23.83 -14.48 -50.06
C LYS A 417 23.54 -14.09 -48.61
N GLU A 418 22.41 -14.51 -48.04
CA GLU A 418 22.09 -14.39 -46.61
C GLU A 418 21.35 -15.66 -46.13
N VAL A 419 21.76 -16.22 -44.98
CA VAL A 419 21.14 -17.42 -44.40
C VAL A 419 21.01 -17.25 -42.89
N THR A 420 19.85 -17.65 -42.34
CA THR A 420 19.62 -17.69 -40.90
C THR A 420 19.86 -19.10 -40.34
N LEU A 421 20.37 -19.19 -39.10
CA LEU A 421 20.64 -20.48 -38.44
C LEU A 421 19.39 -21.37 -38.30
N SER A 422 18.19 -20.80 -38.33
CA SER A 422 16.93 -21.56 -38.33
C SER A 422 16.73 -22.32 -39.65
N GLN A 423 17.06 -21.72 -40.79
CA GLN A 423 16.93 -22.35 -42.11
C GLN A 423 17.95 -23.47 -42.32
N ILE A 424 19.14 -23.35 -41.71
CA ILE A 424 20.17 -24.39 -41.71
C ILE A 424 19.72 -25.59 -40.88
N ARG A 425 19.09 -25.35 -39.72
CA ARG A 425 18.56 -26.42 -38.86
C ARG A 425 17.47 -27.23 -39.54
N ASP A 426 16.62 -26.62 -40.36
CA ASP A 426 15.53 -27.32 -41.04
C ASP A 426 16.01 -28.17 -42.24
N LYS A 427 17.29 -28.05 -42.63
CA LYS A 427 17.96 -28.86 -43.67
C LYS A 427 18.82 -30.01 -43.11
N ILE A 428 19.12 -30.02 -41.81
CA ILE A 428 19.86 -31.08 -41.10
C ILE A 428 18.83 -32.01 -40.44
#